data_AF-A0A1Q2TWY8-F1
#
_entry.id   AF-A0A1Q2TWY8-F1
#
_cell.length_a   1.000
_cell.length_b   1.000
_cell.length_c   1.000
_cell.angle_alpha   90.00
_cell.angle_beta   90.00
_cell.angle_gamma   90.00
#
_symmetry.space_group_name_H-M   'P 1'
#
loop_
_entity.id
_entity.type
_entity.pdbx_description
1 polymer ?
#
loop_
_entity_poly.entity_id
_entity_poly.type
_entity_poly.pdbx_seq_one_letter_code
_entity_poly.pdbx_strand_id
1 'polypeptide(L)'
;MTAGMSKQGKVSIRPVQYRDLAAIANFATEAELDGTSPLDITLADHLENTKNFYGLVKLLSIFPNPRQYSFHGYVIEVDSRLVGFVKISPFNSSQSTWRVEQVIVDPSFPKLQYHGAARDPGSALLRYCFDHVVEARNWVLEVNVNAQQTLSLYRQNGFQPLANLTYWAIAPEILGELALQEPALPNLMPVGNADARLLYQLDTASMPPMLRQVFDRHVQDFKSDPLSNLVCRVQHWTQHVDAVEGYVFEPQRKAAIGYFAVQLAKQDHKPHHGRLTVHPAYTWLYPELMIKMAQIAQIRPEQPLLTTSTDYQPEREEFFETVGASPMEHTLLMSRSVWHKVRESQPFEALQLSGVLQGLQPMRSPIPSRINWFKNHPSLKLPKEHHQQDFSPEN
;
A
#
# COMPACT_ATOMS: atom_id res chain seq x y z
N MET A 1 30.01 -48.24 15.43
CA MET A 1 29.88 -46.78 15.26
C MET A 1 28.63 -46.53 14.43
N THR A 2 27.49 -46.36 15.08
CA THR A 2 26.18 -46.24 14.43
C THR A 2 25.82 -44.76 14.25
N ALA A 3 25.54 -44.40 13.01
CA ALA A 3 25.13 -43.07 12.59
C ALA A 3 23.92 -42.57 13.41
N GLY A 4 24.05 -41.38 13.98
CA GLY A 4 22.94 -40.65 14.59
C GLY A 4 21.96 -40.21 13.51
N MET A 5 20.90 -41.00 13.30
CA MET A 5 19.71 -40.55 12.57
C MET A 5 19.13 -39.36 13.32
N SER A 6 19.26 -38.15 12.77
CA SER A 6 18.58 -36.98 13.31
C SER A 6 17.07 -37.23 13.18
N LYS A 7 16.37 -37.30 14.32
CA LYS A 7 14.91 -37.30 14.35
C LYS A 7 14.44 -36.04 13.64
N GLN A 8 13.84 -36.21 12.47
CA GLN A 8 13.27 -35.11 11.70
C GLN A 8 11.96 -34.70 12.36
N GLY A 9 11.94 -33.51 12.96
CA GLY A 9 10.73 -32.93 13.52
C GLY A 9 9.69 -32.65 12.44
N LYS A 10 8.41 -32.77 12.77
CA LYS A 10 7.33 -32.49 11.82
C LYS A 10 7.23 -30.97 11.63
N VAL A 11 7.64 -30.48 10.46
CA VAL A 11 7.53 -29.05 10.09
C VAL A 11 6.12 -28.77 9.58
N SER A 12 5.48 -27.72 10.11
CA SER A 12 4.20 -27.22 9.63
C SER A 12 4.19 -25.69 9.55
N ILE A 13 3.68 -25.15 8.45
CA ILE A 13 3.45 -23.71 8.29
C ILE A 13 1.95 -23.48 8.24
N ARG A 14 1.46 -22.54 9.04
CA ARG A 14 0.03 -22.25 9.18
C ARG A 14 -0.23 -20.76 9.41
N PRO A 15 -1.46 -20.26 9.14
CA PRO A 15 -1.86 -18.92 9.54
C PRO A 15 -1.76 -18.70 11.05
N VAL A 16 -1.48 -17.47 11.46
CA VAL A 16 -1.37 -17.10 12.89
C VAL A 16 -2.71 -17.27 13.60
N GLN A 17 -2.66 -17.86 14.79
CA GLN A 17 -3.80 -18.02 15.69
C GLN A 17 -3.63 -17.16 16.93
N TYR A 18 -4.75 -16.87 17.62
CA TYR A 18 -4.75 -16.06 18.86
C TYR A 18 -3.73 -16.53 19.91
N ARG A 19 -3.57 -17.86 20.06
CA ARG A 19 -2.61 -18.48 20.99
C ARG A 19 -1.15 -18.12 20.72
N ASP A 20 -0.83 -17.80 19.47
CA ASP A 20 0.53 -17.51 19.05
C ASP A 20 0.92 -16.05 19.35
N LEU A 21 -0.04 -15.15 19.58
CA LEU A 21 0.21 -13.72 19.78
C LEU A 21 1.13 -13.44 20.98
N ALA A 22 1.04 -14.25 22.04
CA ALA A 22 1.93 -14.14 23.20
C ALA A 22 3.37 -14.55 22.85
N ALA A 23 3.54 -15.66 22.12
CA ALA A 23 4.85 -16.12 21.69
C ALA A 23 5.49 -15.18 20.67
N ILE A 24 4.70 -14.63 19.73
CA ILE A 24 5.14 -13.64 18.76
C ILE A 24 5.54 -12.34 19.46
N ALA A 25 4.80 -11.90 20.49
CA ALA A 25 5.18 -10.73 21.27
C ALA A 25 6.53 -10.91 21.96
N ASN A 26 6.80 -12.09 22.54
CA ASN A 26 8.10 -12.39 23.13
C ASN A 26 9.22 -12.37 22.08
N PHE A 27 8.99 -12.98 20.92
CA PHE A 27 9.93 -12.92 19.78
C PHE A 27 10.14 -11.47 19.29
N ALA A 28 9.10 -10.64 19.31
CA ALA A 28 9.20 -9.24 18.90
C ALA A 28 10.01 -8.40 19.89
N THR A 29 9.83 -8.60 21.21
CA THR A 29 10.64 -7.92 22.23
C THR A 29 12.11 -8.35 22.17
N GLU A 30 12.39 -9.60 21.79
CA GLU A 30 13.77 -10.09 21.57
C GLU A 30 14.37 -9.61 20.23
N ALA A 31 13.54 -9.38 19.21
CA ALA A 31 13.94 -8.95 17.87
C ALA A 31 13.85 -7.42 17.63
N GLU A 32 13.27 -6.64 18.54
CA GLU A 32 13.15 -5.17 18.49
C GLU A 32 14.51 -4.45 18.49
N LEU A 33 15.61 -5.20 18.61
CA LEU A 33 16.97 -4.72 18.45
C LEU A 33 17.43 -4.58 16.99
N ASP A 34 16.68 -5.07 15.98
CA ASP A 34 17.24 -5.26 14.62
C ASP A 34 16.38 -4.75 13.43
N GLY A 35 15.63 -3.65 13.60
CA GLY A 35 15.26 -2.79 12.46
C GLY A 35 13.82 -2.89 11.94
N THR A 36 12.86 -2.38 12.71
CA THR A 36 11.54 -1.99 12.16
C THR A 36 11.62 -0.54 11.70
N SER A 37 11.05 -0.22 10.53
CA SER A 37 10.98 1.15 10.01
C SER A 37 10.33 2.08 11.03
N PRO A 38 10.95 3.21 11.43
CA PRO A 38 10.43 4.07 12.50
C PRO A 38 9.12 4.81 12.14
N LEU A 39 8.66 4.74 10.88
CA LEU A 39 7.34 5.24 10.46
C LEU A 39 6.22 4.19 10.51
N ASP A 40 6.55 2.89 10.59
CA ASP A 40 5.52 1.88 10.79
C ASP A 40 5.20 1.80 12.29
N ILE A 41 3.90 1.85 12.62
CA ILE A 41 3.41 1.61 13.99
C ILE A 41 4.07 0.33 14.50
N THR A 42 4.76 0.40 15.65
CA THR A 42 5.56 -0.72 16.16
C THR A 42 4.71 -1.98 16.23
N LEU A 43 5.28 -3.13 15.87
CA LEU A 43 4.55 -4.39 15.89
C LEU A 43 3.98 -4.67 17.30
N ALA A 44 4.64 -4.19 18.35
CA ALA A 44 4.14 -4.18 19.73
C ALA A 44 2.81 -3.41 19.88
N ASP A 45 2.73 -2.18 19.38
CA ASP A 45 1.49 -1.38 19.39
C ASP A 45 0.39 -2.09 18.58
N HIS A 46 0.71 -2.66 17.42
CA HIS A 46 -0.25 -3.41 16.61
C HIS A 46 -0.73 -4.68 17.30
N LEU A 47 0.15 -5.43 17.97
CA LEU A 47 -0.19 -6.65 18.71
C LEU A 47 -1.06 -6.35 19.93
N GLU A 48 -0.78 -5.29 20.68
CA GLU A 48 -1.56 -4.89 21.85
C GLU A 48 -2.98 -4.48 21.47
N ASN A 49 -3.13 -3.69 20.39
CA ASN A 49 -4.44 -3.33 19.85
C ASN A 49 -5.18 -4.53 19.26
N THR A 50 -4.46 -5.46 18.63
CA THR A 50 -5.05 -6.67 18.04
C THR A 50 -5.51 -7.66 19.11
N LYS A 51 -4.80 -7.80 20.24
CA LYS A 51 -5.22 -8.66 21.37
C LYS A 51 -6.63 -8.31 21.86
N ASN A 52 -6.95 -7.02 21.93
CA ASN A 52 -8.25 -6.55 22.42
C ASN A 52 -9.42 -6.77 21.42
N PHE A 53 -9.13 -6.91 20.12
CA PHE A 53 -10.16 -6.97 19.07
C PHE A 53 -10.05 -8.18 18.13
N TYR A 54 -9.18 -9.16 18.42
CA TYR A 54 -8.88 -10.28 17.52
C TYR A 54 -10.13 -11.08 17.12
N GLY A 55 -11.07 -11.30 18.06
CA GLY A 55 -12.32 -12.00 17.77
C GLY A 55 -13.21 -11.29 16.75
N LEU A 56 -13.28 -9.95 16.81
CA LEU A 56 -14.04 -9.12 15.88
C LEU A 56 -13.32 -8.99 14.53
N VAL A 57 -11.99 -8.82 14.53
CA VAL A 57 -11.18 -8.75 13.31
C VAL A 57 -11.25 -10.07 12.51
N LYS A 58 -11.20 -11.21 13.20
CA LYS A 58 -11.32 -12.54 12.57
C LYS A 58 -12.72 -12.85 12.05
N LEU A 59 -13.76 -12.26 12.63
CA LEU A 59 -15.13 -12.39 12.13
C LEU A 59 -15.34 -11.49 10.90
N LEU A 60 -14.75 -10.29 10.91
CA LEU A 60 -14.74 -9.38 9.76
C LEU A 60 -13.89 -9.88 8.59
N SER A 61 -12.89 -10.74 8.82
CA SER A 61 -12.11 -11.36 7.73
C SER A 61 -12.88 -12.43 6.94
N ILE A 62 -14.08 -12.83 7.41
CA ILE A 62 -14.96 -13.79 6.71
C ILE A 62 -15.79 -13.09 5.63
N PHE A 63 -15.96 -11.76 5.73
CA PHE A 63 -16.62 -10.95 4.72
C PHE A 63 -15.57 -10.22 3.87
N PRO A 64 -15.79 -10.04 2.55
CA PRO A 64 -14.88 -9.26 1.71
C PRO A 64 -14.88 -7.80 2.18
N ASN A 65 -13.91 -7.48 3.03
CA ASN A 65 -13.70 -6.17 3.65
C ASN A 65 -12.22 -5.83 3.52
N PRO A 66 -11.84 -4.57 3.23
CA PRO A 66 -10.43 -4.13 3.19
C PRO A 66 -9.59 -4.53 4.42
N ARG A 67 -10.22 -4.79 5.58
CA ARG A 67 -9.52 -5.28 6.79
C ARG A 67 -9.26 -6.79 6.86
N GLN A 68 -9.69 -7.56 5.88
CA GLN A 68 -9.37 -8.99 5.79
C GLN A 68 -7.85 -9.20 5.89
N TYR A 69 -7.07 -8.25 5.37
CA TYR A 69 -5.61 -8.30 5.33
C TYR A 69 -4.89 -7.66 6.51
N SER A 70 -5.62 -7.12 7.49
CA SER A 70 -5.02 -6.39 8.63
C SER A 70 -4.09 -7.25 9.50
N PHE A 71 -4.21 -8.59 9.42
CA PHE A 71 -3.32 -9.52 10.11
C PHE A 71 -3.08 -10.79 9.27
N HIS A 72 -2.52 -10.62 8.07
CA HIS A 72 -2.02 -11.75 7.29
C HIS A 72 -0.60 -12.10 7.75
N GLY A 73 -0.49 -13.16 8.54
CA GLY A 73 0.80 -13.67 8.97
C GLY A 73 0.82 -15.19 9.03
N TYR A 74 2.00 -15.74 8.82
CA TYR A 74 2.25 -17.17 8.88
C TYR A 74 3.26 -17.47 9.97
N VAL A 75 3.02 -18.59 10.65
CA VAL A 75 3.92 -19.13 11.65
C VAL A 75 4.48 -20.47 11.19
N ILE A 76 5.76 -20.70 11.48
CA ILE A 76 6.39 -22.01 11.28
C ILE A 76 6.55 -22.70 12.63
N GLU A 77 6.03 -23.91 12.71
CA GLU A 77 5.98 -24.74 13.90
C GLU A 77 6.71 -26.06 13.63
N VAL A 78 7.66 -26.40 14.50
CA VAL A 78 8.39 -27.67 14.46
C VAL A 78 8.19 -28.39 15.79
N ASP A 79 7.67 -29.60 15.76
CA ASP A 79 7.37 -30.42 16.96
C ASP A 79 6.56 -29.66 18.03
N SER A 80 5.57 -28.87 17.58
CA SER A 80 4.70 -28.03 18.42
C SER A 80 5.38 -26.82 19.08
N ARG A 81 6.61 -26.49 18.69
CA ARG A 81 7.31 -25.27 19.07
C ARG A 81 7.26 -24.26 17.93
N LEU A 82 6.91 -23.01 18.26
CA LEU A 82 6.99 -21.89 17.33
C LEU A 82 8.46 -21.55 17.06
N VAL A 83 8.85 -21.55 15.79
CA VAL A 83 10.24 -21.33 15.35
C VAL A 83 10.40 -20.01 14.60
N GLY A 84 9.33 -19.50 14.01
CA GLY A 84 9.37 -18.23 13.32
C GLY A 84 8.00 -17.73 12.90
N PHE A 85 7.98 -16.48 12.47
CA PHE A 85 6.81 -15.71 12.11
C PHE A 85 7.13 -14.79 10.93
N VAL A 86 6.18 -14.63 10.03
CA VAL A 86 6.23 -13.62 8.96
C VAL A 86 4.92 -12.88 8.91
N LYS A 87 5.00 -11.55 8.80
CA LYS A 87 3.87 -10.64 8.57
C LYS A 87 3.93 -10.12 7.15
N ILE A 88 2.82 -10.23 6.43
CA ILE A 88 2.68 -9.74 5.06
C ILE A 88 1.39 -8.93 4.92
N SER A 89 1.37 -8.02 3.96
CA SER A 89 0.18 -7.22 3.65
C SER A 89 0.11 -6.87 2.16
N PRO A 90 -1.09 -6.67 1.59
CA PRO A 90 -1.22 -6.13 0.24
C PRO A 90 -0.69 -4.68 0.24
N PHE A 91 0.12 -4.35 -0.76
CA PHE A 91 0.68 -3.00 -0.94
C PHE A 91 -0.23 -2.11 -1.80
N ASN A 92 -1.04 -2.70 -2.66
CA ASN A 92 -2.00 -2.03 -3.53
C ASN A 92 -3.37 -2.71 -3.51
N SER A 93 -4.40 -1.98 -3.94
CA SER A 93 -5.81 -2.39 -3.98
C SER A 93 -6.07 -3.56 -4.93
N SER A 94 -5.29 -3.68 -6.01
CA SER A 94 -5.36 -4.82 -6.93
C SER A 94 -4.71 -6.09 -6.36
N GLN A 95 -4.00 -5.99 -5.22
CA GLN A 95 -3.28 -7.08 -4.57
C GLN A 95 -2.22 -7.75 -5.46
N SER A 96 -1.77 -7.07 -6.51
CA SER A 96 -0.70 -7.55 -7.39
C SER A 96 0.68 -7.38 -6.75
N THR A 97 0.82 -6.43 -5.82
CA THR A 97 2.05 -6.18 -5.06
C THR A 97 1.79 -6.40 -3.58
N TRP A 98 2.65 -7.19 -2.95
CA TRP A 98 2.59 -7.51 -1.53
C TRP A 98 3.85 -7.05 -0.82
N ARG A 99 3.70 -6.67 0.45
CA ARG A 99 4.78 -6.24 1.31
C ARG A 99 5.10 -7.31 2.34
N VAL A 100 6.37 -7.63 2.51
CA VAL A 100 6.85 -8.33 3.70
C VAL A 100 7.16 -7.25 4.73
N GLU A 101 6.38 -7.21 5.81
CA GLU A 101 6.54 -6.21 6.86
C GLU A 101 7.60 -6.64 7.86
N GLN A 102 7.57 -7.91 8.28
CA GLN A 102 8.55 -8.43 9.22
C GLN A 102 8.70 -9.94 9.09
N VAL A 103 9.94 -10.42 9.26
CA VAL A 103 10.26 -11.83 9.43
C VAL A 103 11.03 -11.96 10.74
N ILE A 104 10.52 -12.79 11.66
CA ILE A 104 11.18 -13.09 12.92
C ILE A 104 11.44 -14.60 12.99
N VAL A 105 12.65 -14.99 13.33
CA VAL A 105 13.06 -16.39 13.42
C VAL A 105 13.86 -16.57 14.70
N ASP A 106 13.65 -17.72 15.37
CA ASP A 106 14.51 -18.13 16.49
C ASP A 106 15.95 -18.36 15.97
N PRO A 107 16.92 -17.51 16.34
CA PRO A 107 18.28 -17.57 15.79
C PRO A 107 19.03 -18.83 16.24
N SER A 108 18.57 -19.48 17.31
CA SER A 108 19.16 -20.73 17.82
C SER A 108 18.65 -21.96 17.08
N PHE A 109 17.64 -21.81 16.22
CA PHE A 109 17.01 -22.94 15.54
C PHE A 109 17.83 -23.39 14.31
N PRO A 110 18.19 -24.68 14.20
CA PRO A 110 18.98 -25.18 13.08
C PRO A 110 18.19 -25.16 11.77
N LYS A 111 18.90 -25.26 10.64
CA LYS A 111 18.28 -25.40 9.32
C LYS A 111 17.30 -26.58 9.29
N LEU A 112 16.13 -26.35 8.73
CA LEU A 112 15.06 -27.32 8.62
C LEU A 112 14.93 -27.87 7.20
N GLN A 113 14.51 -29.12 7.07
CA GLN A 113 14.19 -29.68 5.76
C GLN A 113 12.82 -29.19 5.32
N TYR A 114 12.79 -28.41 4.24
CA TYR A 114 11.56 -27.92 3.63
C TYR A 114 11.63 -28.14 2.12
N HIS A 115 10.62 -28.82 1.56
CA HIS A 115 10.61 -29.31 0.17
C HIS A 115 11.92 -30.01 -0.25
N GLY A 116 12.42 -30.93 0.58
CA GLY A 116 13.59 -31.76 0.27
C GLY A 116 14.95 -31.05 0.32
N ALA A 117 15.00 -29.78 0.73
CA ALA A 117 16.25 -29.04 0.90
C ALA A 117 16.38 -28.51 2.34
N ALA A 118 17.62 -28.52 2.88
CA ALA A 118 17.93 -27.87 4.15
C ALA A 118 17.90 -26.34 3.97
N ARG A 119 16.99 -25.67 4.65
CA ARG A 119 16.74 -24.22 4.55
C ARG A 119 16.67 -23.58 5.92
N ASP A 120 17.00 -22.30 5.94
CA ASP A 120 16.70 -21.45 7.09
C ASP A 120 15.17 -21.33 7.29
N PRO A 121 14.66 -21.28 8.54
CA PRO A 121 13.23 -21.15 8.79
C PRO A 121 12.59 -19.90 8.15
N GLY A 122 13.30 -18.77 8.13
CA GLY A 122 12.85 -17.55 7.47
C GLY A 122 12.74 -17.73 5.96
N SER A 123 13.70 -18.43 5.36
CA SER A 123 13.64 -18.77 3.92
C SER A 123 12.47 -19.72 3.60
N ALA A 124 12.16 -20.66 4.49
CA ALA A 124 11.01 -21.55 4.32
C ALA A 124 9.68 -20.78 4.43
N LEU A 125 9.56 -19.84 5.38
CA LEU A 125 8.39 -18.96 5.51
C LEU A 125 8.18 -18.08 4.28
N LEU A 126 9.24 -17.41 3.80
CA LEU A 126 9.18 -16.58 2.60
C LEU A 126 8.77 -17.41 1.38
N ARG A 127 9.40 -18.58 1.19
CA ARG A 127 9.05 -19.52 0.11
C ARG A 127 7.57 -19.90 0.16
N TYR A 128 7.07 -20.25 1.35
CA TYR A 128 5.66 -20.58 1.55
C TYR A 128 4.76 -19.41 1.14
N CYS A 129 5.08 -18.18 1.54
CA CYS A 129 4.31 -17.00 1.16
C CYS A 129 4.26 -16.80 -0.36
N PHE A 130 5.40 -16.94 -1.05
CA PHE A 130 5.48 -16.80 -2.50
C PHE A 130 4.66 -17.86 -3.25
N ASP A 131 4.55 -19.05 -2.68
CA ASP A 131 3.82 -20.17 -3.30
C ASP A 131 2.31 -20.13 -2.97
N HIS A 132 1.92 -19.59 -1.80
CA HIS A 132 0.51 -19.60 -1.33
C HIS A 132 -0.27 -18.33 -1.65
N VAL A 133 0.39 -17.17 -1.75
CA VAL A 133 -0.28 -15.92 -2.14
C VAL A 133 -0.20 -15.81 -3.66
N VAL A 134 -1.21 -16.34 -4.33
CA VAL A 134 -1.25 -16.51 -5.78
C VAL A 134 -1.51 -15.20 -6.53
N GLU A 135 -2.08 -14.21 -5.85
CA GLU A 135 -2.34 -12.87 -6.37
C GLU A 135 -1.05 -12.05 -6.50
N ALA A 136 -0.05 -12.35 -5.67
CA ALA A 136 1.18 -11.57 -5.52
C ALA A 136 2.15 -11.77 -6.69
N ARG A 137 2.15 -10.85 -7.66
CA ARG A 137 3.13 -10.81 -8.75
C ARG A 137 4.45 -10.19 -8.32
N ASN A 138 4.38 -9.19 -7.45
CA ASN A 138 5.54 -8.47 -6.93
C ASN A 138 5.55 -8.53 -5.40
N TRP A 139 6.75 -8.63 -4.84
CA TRP A 139 7.00 -8.54 -3.41
C TRP A 139 7.93 -7.37 -3.15
N VAL A 140 7.59 -6.54 -2.18
CA VAL A 140 8.41 -5.43 -1.71
C VAL A 140 8.71 -5.60 -0.22
N LEU A 141 9.83 -5.07 0.23
CA LEU A 141 10.17 -5.00 1.65
C LEU A 141 11.11 -3.85 1.91
N GLU A 142 11.16 -3.43 3.16
CA GLU A 142 12.11 -2.47 3.66
C GLU A 142 12.98 -3.15 4.72
N VAL A 143 14.29 -2.92 4.68
CA VAL A 143 15.23 -3.50 5.65
C VAL A 143 16.26 -2.46 6.05
N ASN A 144 16.57 -2.35 7.34
CA ASN A 144 17.63 -1.47 7.82
C ASN A 144 18.99 -1.93 7.25
N VAL A 145 19.80 -0.99 6.76
CA VAL A 145 21.09 -1.30 6.11
C VAL A 145 22.09 -1.94 7.09
N ASN A 146 21.94 -1.73 8.39
CA ASN A 146 22.78 -2.29 9.44
C ASN A 146 22.40 -3.74 9.79
N ALA A 147 21.17 -4.18 9.48
CA ALA A 147 20.66 -5.52 9.79
C ALA A 147 21.18 -6.58 8.79
N GLN A 148 22.47 -6.89 8.84
CA GLN A 148 23.16 -7.73 7.85
C GLN A 148 22.58 -9.15 7.73
N GLN A 149 22.08 -9.73 8.82
CA GLN A 149 21.49 -11.07 8.81
C GLN A 149 20.17 -11.09 8.04
N THR A 150 19.26 -10.17 8.38
CA THR A 150 17.96 -9.97 7.71
C THR A 150 18.14 -9.63 6.23
N LEU A 151 19.09 -8.75 5.93
CA LEU A 151 19.41 -8.37 4.56
C LEU A 151 19.99 -9.55 3.75
N SER A 152 20.82 -10.40 4.37
CA SER A 152 21.32 -11.64 3.76
C SER A 152 20.20 -12.64 3.49
N LEU A 153 19.24 -12.78 4.43
CA LEU A 153 18.06 -13.63 4.25
C LEU A 153 17.25 -13.21 3.03
N TYR A 154 16.98 -11.92 2.86
CA TYR A 154 16.23 -11.40 1.72
C TYR A 154 16.99 -11.57 0.40
N ARG A 155 18.28 -11.27 0.35
CA ARG A 155 19.11 -11.49 -0.86
C ARG A 155 19.14 -12.96 -1.28
N GLN A 156 19.28 -13.90 -0.33
CA GLN A 156 19.24 -15.34 -0.62
C GLN A 156 17.88 -15.80 -1.17
N ASN A 157 16.81 -15.08 -0.81
CA ASN A 157 15.47 -15.30 -1.33
C ASN A 157 15.16 -14.45 -2.57
N GLY A 158 16.17 -13.92 -3.26
CA GLY A 158 16.02 -13.30 -4.58
C GLY A 158 15.49 -11.87 -4.57
N PHE A 159 15.45 -11.20 -3.42
CA PHE A 159 15.17 -9.76 -3.37
C PHE A 159 16.36 -8.95 -3.90
N GLN A 160 16.06 -7.94 -4.70
CA GLN A 160 17.00 -7.00 -5.29
C GLN A 160 16.76 -5.58 -4.76
N PRO A 161 17.81 -4.80 -4.50
CA PRO A 161 17.67 -3.41 -4.07
C PRO A 161 16.95 -2.55 -5.13
N LEU A 162 16.10 -1.63 -4.69
CA LEU A 162 15.38 -0.68 -5.54
C LEU A 162 15.73 0.77 -5.26
N ALA A 163 15.76 1.17 -3.98
CA ALA A 163 16.01 2.53 -3.55
C ALA A 163 16.50 2.55 -2.10
N ASN A 164 17.31 3.55 -1.76
CA ASN A 164 17.66 3.85 -0.38
C ASN A 164 16.66 4.86 0.19
N LEU A 165 16.27 4.66 1.44
CA LEU A 165 15.40 5.54 2.19
C LEU A 165 16.15 6.09 3.39
N THR A 166 15.98 7.39 3.62
CA THR A 166 16.50 8.06 4.80
C THR A 166 15.34 8.58 5.62
N TYR A 167 15.33 8.23 6.90
CA TYR A 167 14.35 8.69 7.87
C TYR A 167 14.91 9.91 8.58
N TRP A 168 14.15 10.99 8.55
CA TRP A 168 14.55 12.28 9.10
C TRP A 168 13.68 12.63 10.29
N ALA A 169 14.30 13.09 11.38
CA ALA A 169 13.63 13.74 12.48
C ALA A 169 13.82 15.25 12.39
N ILE A 170 12.72 15.98 12.37
CA ILE A 170 12.71 17.43 12.48
C ILE A 170 12.39 17.76 13.93
N ALA A 171 13.33 18.43 14.59
CA ALA A 171 13.24 18.76 16.00
C ALA A 171 12.09 19.75 16.28
N PRO A 172 11.45 19.68 17.46
CA PRO A 172 10.32 20.56 17.77
C PRO A 172 10.66 22.06 17.74
N GLU A 173 11.90 22.42 18.07
CA GLU A 173 12.40 23.80 18.02
C GLU A 173 12.37 24.35 16.58
N ILE A 174 12.85 23.55 15.63
CA ILE A 174 12.84 23.89 14.19
C ILE A 174 11.40 24.00 13.69
N LEU A 175 10.51 23.09 14.11
CA LEU A 175 9.08 23.17 13.77
C LEU A 175 8.44 24.44 14.33
N GLY A 176 8.85 24.88 15.52
CA GLY A 176 8.40 26.13 16.13
C GLY A 176 8.77 27.34 15.28
N GLU A 177 10.04 27.43 14.84
CA GLU A 177 10.53 28.52 14.00
C GLU A 177 9.85 28.55 12.62
N LEU A 178 9.71 27.39 11.97
CA LEU A 178 9.06 27.27 10.67
C LEU A 178 7.58 27.64 10.73
N ALA A 179 6.89 27.29 11.82
CA ALA A 179 5.46 27.57 11.96
C ALA A 179 5.12 29.06 12.06
N LEU A 180 6.07 29.91 12.44
CA LEU A 180 5.90 31.37 12.49
C LEU A 180 5.86 32.01 11.09
N GLN A 181 6.30 31.30 10.06
CA GLN A 181 6.33 31.79 8.70
C GLN A 181 4.97 31.61 8.01
N GLU A 182 4.68 32.47 7.02
CA GLU A 182 3.48 32.34 6.20
C GLU A 182 3.79 31.56 4.91
N PRO A 183 3.12 30.43 4.66
CA PRO A 183 3.39 29.62 3.48
C PRO A 183 2.75 30.23 2.23
N ALA A 184 3.53 30.43 1.17
CA ALA A 184 3.11 30.85 -0.15
C ALA A 184 2.60 29.66 -0.99
N LEU A 185 1.53 29.01 -0.53
CA LEU A 185 0.92 27.86 -1.20
C LEU A 185 -0.27 28.28 -2.09
N PRO A 186 -0.12 28.33 -3.43
CA PRO A 186 -1.23 28.67 -4.31
C PRO A 186 -2.27 27.54 -4.33
N ASN A 187 -3.55 27.87 -4.13
CA ASN A 187 -4.67 26.93 -4.23
C ASN A 187 -4.46 25.62 -3.44
N LEU A 188 -4.15 25.75 -2.15
CA LEU A 188 -4.13 24.60 -1.25
C LEU A 188 -5.55 24.05 -1.07
N MET A 189 -5.74 22.79 -1.43
CA MET A 189 -7.03 22.10 -1.42
C MET A 189 -7.00 20.90 -0.44
N PRO A 190 -8.12 20.61 0.25
CA PRO A 190 -8.23 19.38 1.04
C PRO A 190 -8.31 18.17 0.12
N VAL A 191 -7.81 17.02 0.58
CA VAL A 191 -7.82 15.78 -0.20
C VAL A 191 -9.20 15.13 -0.17
N GLY A 192 -9.77 14.84 -1.34
CA GLY A 192 -10.99 14.04 -1.48
C GLY A 192 -10.86 12.92 -2.51
N ASN A 193 -11.86 12.02 -2.53
CA ASN A 193 -11.89 10.89 -3.48
C ASN A 193 -11.97 11.33 -4.95
N ALA A 194 -12.46 12.55 -5.22
CA ALA A 194 -12.49 13.12 -6.57
C ALA A 194 -11.07 13.44 -7.08
N ASP A 195 -10.14 13.72 -6.17
CA ASP A 195 -8.78 14.17 -6.46
C ASP A 195 -7.79 13.02 -6.61
N ALA A 196 -8.25 11.78 -6.38
CA ALA A 196 -7.43 10.56 -6.44
C ALA A 196 -6.63 10.45 -7.76
N ARG A 197 -7.19 10.91 -8.88
CA ARG A 197 -6.49 10.91 -10.17
C ARG A 197 -5.35 11.93 -10.21
N LEU A 198 -5.53 13.10 -9.60
CA LEU A 198 -4.49 14.13 -9.53
C LEU A 198 -3.34 13.65 -8.63
N LEU A 199 -3.66 13.03 -7.49
CA LEU A 199 -2.66 12.46 -6.57
C LEU A 199 -1.90 11.30 -7.21
N TYR A 200 -2.59 10.42 -7.94
CA TYR A 200 -1.94 9.36 -8.70
C TYR A 200 -0.95 9.91 -9.75
N GLN A 201 -1.32 10.98 -10.45
CA GLN A 201 -0.44 11.65 -11.42
C GLN A 201 0.80 12.26 -10.75
N LEU A 202 0.61 12.90 -9.58
CA LEU A 202 1.70 13.46 -8.79
C LEU A 202 2.67 12.38 -8.30
N ASP A 203 2.15 11.29 -7.71
CA ASP A 203 2.95 10.13 -7.27
C ASP A 203 3.75 9.56 -8.46
N THR A 204 3.08 9.39 -9.60
CA THR A 204 3.69 8.90 -10.85
C THR A 204 4.82 9.82 -11.35
N ALA A 205 4.63 11.13 -11.29
CA ALA A 205 5.61 12.11 -11.75
C ALA A 205 6.82 12.20 -10.81
N SER A 206 6.62 11.94 -9.51
CA SER A 206 7.65 11.99 -8.48
C SER A 206 8.50 10.71 -8.34
N MET A 207 8.18 9.67 -9.13
CA MET A 207 8.74 8.33 -8.95
C MET A 207 9.34 7.74 -10.25
N PRO A 208 10.53 7.11 -10.19
CA PRO A 208 11.15 6.45 -11.32
C PRO A 208 10.27 5.34 -11.94
N PRO A 209 10.33 5.11 -13.27
CA PRO A 209 9.51 4.11 -13.95
C PRO A 209 9.60 2.69 -13.35
N MET A 210 10.79 2.27 -12.91
CA MET A 210 11.00 0.93 -12.34
C MET A 210 10.23 0.74 -11.03
N LEU A 211 10.27 1.74 -10.12
CA LEU A 211 9.49 1.69 -8.88
C LEU A 211 7.99 1.70 -9.16
N ARG A 212 7.54 2.50 -10.11
CA ARG A 212 6.12 2.54 -10.53
C ARG A 212 5.61 1.17 -10.97
N GLN A 213 6.41 0.45 -11.75
CA GLN A 213 6.06 -0.89 -12.21
C GLN A 213 6.00 -1.91 -11.07
N VAL A 214 6.93 -1.83 -10.11
CA VAL A 214 6.94 -2.75 -8.96
C VAL A 214 5.77 -2.46 -8.02
N PHE A 215 5.49 -1.19 -7.75
CA PHE A 215 4.41 -0.78 -6.87
C PHE A 215 3.03 -1.03 -7.48
N ASP A 216 2.92 -0.96 -8.80
CA ASP A 216 1.68 -1.23 -9.57
C ASP A 216 0.46 -0.53 -8.98
N ARG A 217 0.66 0.73 -8.54
CA ARG A 217 -0.38 1.54 -7.95
C ARG A 217 -1.33 2.06 -9.03
N HIS A 218 -2.59 2.20 -8.66
CA HIS A 218 -3.68 2.67 -9.50
C HIS A 218 -4.43 3.79 -8.80
N VAL A 219 -5.28 4.50 -9.55
CA VAL A 219 -6.12 5.60 -9.02
C VAL A 219 -6.98 5.15 -7.82
N GLN A 220 -7.34 3.86 -7.74
CA GLN A 220 -8.10 3.32 -6.61
C GLN A 220 -7.33 3.36 -5.29
N ASP A 221 -5.99 3.28 -5.32
CA ASP A 221 -5.13 3.33 -4.13
C ASP A 221 -5.11 4.70 -3.44
N PHE A 222 -5.55 5.73 -4.17
CA PHE A 222 -5.62 7.11 -3.68
C PHE A 222 -7.04 7.50 -3.26
N LYS A 223 -7.98 6.56 -3.27
CA LYS A 223 -9.34 6.78 -2.77
C LYS A 223 -9.43 6.29 -1.33
N SER A 224 -10.06 7.10 -0.50
CA SER A 224 -10.47 6.67 0.84
C SER A 224 -11.75 5.85 0.73
N ASP A 225 -11.69 4.57 1.10
CA ASP A 225 -12.87 3.71 1.08
C ASP A 225 -13.95 4.21 2.07
N PRO A 226 -15.20 4.44 1.64
CA PRO A 226 -16.25 4.94 2.53
C PRO A 226 -16.65 3.91 3.62
N LEU A 227 -16.50 2.61 3.33
CA LEU A 227 -16.69 1.53 4.31
C LEU A 227 -15.49 1.39 5.24
N SER A 228 -14.27 1.63 4.75
CA SER A 228 -13.10 1.73 5.62
C SER A 228 -13.25 2.91 6.58
N ASN A 229 -13.80 4.05 6.14
CA ASN A 229 -14.12 5.21 7.00
C ASN A 229 -15.20 4.95 8.07
N LEU A 230 -16.13 4.00 7.86
CA LEU A 230 -17.17 3.65 8.85
C LEU A 230 -16.68 2.63 9.89
N VAL A 231 -15.89 1.63 9.51
CA VAL A 231 -15.27 0.71 10.48
C VAL A 231 -13.98 1.31 11.06
N CYS A 232 -13.34 2.26 10.36
CA CYS A 232 -12.39 3.21 10.92
C CYS A 232 -13.10 4.06 11.94
N ARG A 233 -14.32 4.58 11.77
CA ARG A 233 -15.00 5.26 12.90
C ARG A 233 -15.13 4.42 14.18
N VAL A 234 -15.23 3.09 14.10
CA VAL A 234 -15.32 2.21 15.29
C VAL A 234 -13.95 1.87 15.89
N GLN A 235 -12.89 1.67 15.08
CA GLN A 235 -11.50 1.49 15.59
C GLN A 235 -10.77 2.82 15.88
N HIS A 236 -11.13 3.87 15.17
CA HIS A 236 -10.74 5.26 15.41
C HIS A 236 -11.40 5.76 16.70
N TRP A 237 -12.54 5.22 17.13
CA TRP A 237 -13.05 5.53 18.48
C TRP A 237 -12.05 5.16 19.59
N THR A 238 -11.19 4.16 19.36
CA THR A 238 -10.03 3.85 20.21
C THR A 238 -8.71 4.48 19.72
N GLN A 239 -8.60 4.87 18.45
CA GLN A 239 -7.39 5.44 17.82
C GLN A 239 -7.66 6.50 16.73
N HIS A 240 -8.36 7.61 17.03
CA HIS A 240 -8.57 8.77 16.14
C HIS A 240 -7.23 9.35 15.64
N VAL A 241 -6.70 8.85 14.54
CA VAL A 241 -5.58 9.48 13.85
C VAL A 241 -6.10 10.78 13.25
N ASP A 242 -5.74 11.91 13.84
CA ASP A 242 -5.98 13.24 13.28
C ASP A 242 -4.96 13.44 12.15
N ALA A 243 -5.18 12.77 11.02
CA ALA A 243 -4.41 12.98 9.81
C ALA A 243 -4.98 14.21 9.10
N VAL A 244 -4.14 15.23 8.92
CA VAL A 244 -4.45 16.40 8.12
C VAL A 244 -3.73 16.27 6.79
N GLU A 245 -4.49 16.24 5.69
CA GLU A 245 -3.95 16.07 4.36
C GLU A 245 -4.37 17.22 3.44
N GLY A 246 -3.46 17.61 2.55
CA GLY A 246 -3.70 18.67 1.58
C GLY A 246 -2.84 18.52 0.34
N TYR A 247 -3.29 19.12 -0.77
CA TYR A 247 -2.52 19.16 -2.00
C TYR A 247 -2.59 20.55 -2.66
N VAL A 248 -1.54 20.89 -3.40
CA VAL A 248 -1.40 22.16 -4.10
C VAL A 248 -1.84 21.96 -5.54
N PHE A 249 -2.86 22.68 -5.96
CA PHE A 249 -3.40 22.59 -7.31
C PHE A 249 -2.87 23.70 -8.22
N GLU A 250 -2.33 23.32 -9.39
CA GLU A 250 -1.94 24.27 -10.41
C GLU A 250 -3.02 24.39 -11.50
N PRO A 251 -3.71 25.56 -11.62
CA PRO A 251 -4.82 25.71 -12.57
C PRO A 251 -4.41 25.62 -14.04
N GLN A 252 -3.18 26.04 -14.37
CA GLN A 252 -2.71 26.09 -15.75
C GLN A 252 -2.55 24.68 -16.35
N ARG A 253 -1.91 23.76 -15.61
CA ARG A 253 -1.73 22.36 -16.03
C ARG A 253 -2.85 21.45 -15.57
N LYS A 254 -3.75 21.95 -14.71
CA LYS A 254 -4.82 21.17 -14.06
C LYS A 254 -4.27 19.93 -13.35
N ALA A 255 -3.17 20.11 -12.63
CA ALA A 255 -2.42 19.04 -12.00
C ALA A 255 -2.18 19.34 -10.52
N ALA A 256 -2.06 18.29 -9.70
CA ALA A 256 -1.49 18.42 -8.37
C ALA A 256 0.04 18.51 -8.50
N ILE A 257 0.63 19.54 -7.90
CA ILE A 257 2.08 19.80 -7.97
C ILE A 257 2.79 19.56 -6.63
N GLY A 258 2.03 19.46 -5.54
CA GLY A 258 2.51 19.11 -4.22
C GLY A 258 1.41 18.45 -3.38
N TYR A 259 1.81 17.59 -2.45
CA TYR A 259 0.95 16.89 -1.52
C TYR A 259 1.66 16.79 -0.17
N PHE A 260 0.90 16.96 0.91
CA PHE A 260 1.37 16.67 2.26
C PHE A 260 0.30 15.92 3.06
N ALA A 261 0.77 15.15 4.03
CA ALA A 261 -0.04 14.62 5.11
C ALA A 261 0.73 14.71 6.43
N VAL A 262 0.05 15.12 7.49
CA VAL A 262 0.59 15.12 8.85
C VAL A 262 -0.33 14.30 9.73
N GLN A 263 0.21 13.25 10.32
CA GLN A 263 -0.42 12.46 11.36
C GLN A 263 0.15 12.88 12.72
N LEU A 264 -0.71 13.51 13.52
CA LEU A 264 -0.32 13.94 14.86
C LEU A 264 -0.32 12.76 15.84
N ALA A 265 0.74 12.70 16.65
CA ALA A 265 0.86 11.74 17.73
C ALA A 265 -0.16 12.01 18.84
N LYS A 266 -0.73 10.95 19.41
CA LYS A 266 -1.74 11.06 20.48
C LYS A 266 -1.14 11.11 21.89
N GLN A 267 0.05 10.55 22.04
CA GLN A 267 0.74 10.43 23.33
C GLN A 267 1.93 11.38 23.31
N ASP A 268 2.18 12.02 24.43
CA ASP A 268 3.24 13.04 24.61
C ASP A 268 4.67 12.47 24.50
N HIS A 269 4.85 11.26 24.00
CA HIS A 269 6.15 10.60 23.82
C HIS A 269 6.30 9.95 22.42
N LYS A 270 5.29 10.04 21.56
CA LYS A 270 5.38 9.51 20.20
C LYS A 270 5.59 10.66 19.21
N PRO A 271 6.47 10.48 18.21
CA PRO A 271 6.69 11.52 17.22
C PRO A 271 5.50 11.67 16.28
N HIS A 272 5.37 12.84 15.67
CA HIS A 272 4.47 13.05 14.55
C HIS A 272 5.00 12.39 13.29
N HIS A 273 4.11 12.03 12.36
CA HIS A 273 4.49 11.44 11.09
C HIS A 273 4.07 12.34 9.94
N GLY A 274 5.02 12.67 9.08
CA GLY A 274 4.86 13.54 7.92
C GLY A 274 5.10 12.76 6.64
N ARG A 275 4.22 12.96 5.66
CA ARG A 275 4.43 12.53 4.28
C ARG A 275 4.42 13.74 3.38
N LEU A 276 5.40 13.82 2.50
CA LEU A 276 5.59 14.91 1.57
C LEU A 276 5.81 14.36 0.17
N THR A 277 5.17 14.94 -0.83
CA THR A 277 5.39 14.58 -2.24
C THR A 277 5.29 15.83 -3.08
N VAL A 278 6.35 16.12 -3.83
CA VAL A 278 6.45 17.31 -4.67
C VAL A 278 6.80 16.87 -6.07
N HIS A 279 6.17 17.50 -7.06
CA HIS A 279 6.49 17.24 -8.45
C HIS A 279 7.93 17.75 -8.72
N PRO A 280 8.80 16.98 -9.40
CA PRO A 280 10.20 17.37 -9.63
C PRO A 280 10.44 18.72 -10.34
N ALA A 281 9.42 19.33 -10.93
CA ALA A 281 9.51 20.63 -11.60
C ALA A 281 9.15 21.81 -10.67
N TYR A 282 8.74 21.52 -9.43
CA TYR A 282 8.23 22.47 -8.45
C TYR A 282 8.91 22.27 -7.09
N THR A 283 10.20 21.94 -7.09
CA THR A 283 10.99 21.67 -5.86
C THR A 283 11.01 22.84 -4.88
N TRP A 284 10.76 24.07 -5.36
CA TRP A 284 10.54 25.25 -4.53
C TRP A 284 9.37 25.12 -3.53
N LEU A 285 8.45 24.15 -3.72
CA LEU A 285 7.35 23.89 -2.79
C LEU A 285 7.78 23.19 -1.50
N TYR A 286 8.98 22.61 -1.43
CA TYR A 286 9.43 21.89 -0.23
C TYR A 286 9.39 22.77 1.04
N PRO A 287 10.00 23.98 1.06
CA PRO A 287 9.86 24.92 2.17
C PRO A 287 8.40 25.24 2.52
N GLU A 288 7.59 25.57 1.51
CA GLU A 288 6.22 26.05 1.71
C GLU A 288 5.30 24.98 2.33
N LEU A 289 5.43 23.73 1.85
CA LEU A 289 4.71 22.59 2.41
C LEU A 289 5.23 22.25 3.80
N MET A 290 6.53 22.37 4.05
CA MET A 290 7.12 22.12 5.35
C MET A 290 6.66 23.13 6.40
N ILE A 291 6.56 24.42 6.05
CA ILE A 291 5.95 25.46 6.90
C ILE A 291 4.52 25.04 7.27
N LYS A 292 3.73 24.59 6.28
CA LYS A 292 2.36 24.16 6.55
C LYS A 292 2.29 22.93 7.46
N MET A 293 3.16 21.95 7.26
CA MET A 293 3.26 20.77 8.12
C MET A 293 3.69 21.15 9.54
N ALA A 294 4.63 22.09 9.68
CA ALA A 294 5.08 22.62 10.96
C ALA A 294 3.94 23.33 11.72
N GLN A 295 3.16 24.17 11.04
CA GLN A 295 1.96 24.81 11.62
C GLN A 295 0.95 23.79 12.17
N ILE A 296 0.79 22.65 11.49
CA ILE A 296 -0.09 21.56 11.96
C ILE A 296 0.54 20.84 13.16
N ALA A 297 1.84 20.57 13.11
CA ALA A 297 2.59 19.98 14.22
C ALA A 297 2.54 20.83 15.50
N GLN A 298 2.45 22.16 15.40
CA GLN A 298 2.31 23.06 16.56
C GLN A 298 1.06 22.83 17.40
N ILE A 299 0.08 22.04 16.92
CA ILE A 299 -1.03 21.58 17.77
C ILE A 299 -0.49 20.77 18.97
N ARG A 300 0.66 20.09 18.81
CA ARG A 300 1.38 19.37 19.87
C ARG A 300 2.89 19.65 19.75
N PRO A 301 3.35 20.81 20.24
CA PRO A 301 4.65 21.39 19.91
C PRO A 301 5.85 20.67 20.53
N GLU A 302 5.64 19.72 21.46
CA GLU A 302 6.74 19.03 22.15
C GLU A 302 7.28 17.83 21.36
N GLN A 303 6.58 17.38 20.32
CA GLN A 303 6.94 16.16 19.59
C GLN A 303 7.67 16.46 18.28
N PRO A 304 8.71 15.69 17.93
CA PRO A 304 9.39 15.86 16.65
C PRO A 304 8.52 15.34 15.50
N LEU A 305 8.81 15.77 14.27
CA LEU A 305 8.15 15.29 13.05
C LEU A 305 9.09 14.35 12.30
N LEU A 306 8.67 13.09 12.12
CA LEU A 306 9.36 12.11 11.30
C LEU A 306 8.88 12.16 9.87
N THR A 307 9.81 12.16 8.91
CA THR A 307 9.53 12.13 7.49
C THR A 307 10.54 11.25 6.77
N THR A 308 10.26 10.90 5.52
CA THR A 308 11.14 10.09 4.67
C THR A 308 11.56 10.82 3.41
N SER A 309 12.80 10.54 3.00
CA SER A 309 13.32 10.80 1.67
C SER A 309 13.74 9.51 1.00
N THR A 310 13.92 9.60 -0.31
CA THR A 310 14.44 8.53 -1.16
C THR A 310 15.60 9.08 -1.97
N ASP A 311 16.60 8.25 -2.27
CA ASP A 311 17.78 8.62 -3.06
C ASP A 311 17.48 9.21 -4.46
N TYR A 312 16.35 8.87 -5.06
CA TYR A 312 15.90 9.43 -6.34
C TYR A 312 15.20 10.80 -6.22
N GLN A 313 15.16 11.41 -5.04
CA GLN A 313 14.61 12.75 -4.78
C GLN A 313 15.65 13.62 -4.05
N PRO A 314 16.82 13.90 -4.67
CA PRO A 314 17.95 14.55 -4.01
C PRO A 314 17.61 15.95 -3.48
N GLU A 315 16.73 16.69 -4.16
CA GLU A 315 16.32 18.04 -3.73
C GLU A 315 15.54 18.02 -2.40
N ARG A 316 14.90 16.88 -2.08
CA ARG A 316 14.25 16.70 -0.77
C ARG A 316 15.26 16.49 0.34
N GLU A 317 16.30 15.70 0.08
CA GLU A 317 17.37 15.43 1.04
C GLU A 317 18.16 16.69 1.34
N GLU A 318 18.57 17.41 0.30
CA GLU A 318 19.22 18.72 0.42
C GLU A 318 18.36 19.71 1.22
N PHE A 319 17.04 19.71 0.98
CA PHE A 319 16.12 20.54 1.74
C PHE A 319 16.08 20.15 3.23
N PHE A 320 15.97 18.87 3.57
CA PHE A 320 15.95 18.42 4.96
C PHE A 320 17.28 18.70 5.68
N GLU A 321 18.41 18.55 5.00
CA GLU A 321 19.72 18.95 5.53
C GLU A 321 19.78 20.46 5.79
N THR A 322 19.29 21.28 4.85
CA THR A 322 19.29 22.75 4.97
C THR A 322 18.42 23.22 6.14
N VAL A 323 17.30 22.54 6.40
CA VAL A 323 16.40 22.84 7.52
C VAL A 323 16.97 22.36 8.87
N GLY A 324 18.06 21.59 8.87
CA GLY A 324 18.67 21.04 10.08
C GLY A 324 17.99 19.78 10.61
N ALA A 325 17.29 19.04 9.75
CA ALA A 325 16.73 17.75 10.12
C ALA A 325 17.85 16.74 10.41
N SER A 326 17.63 15.87 11.40
CA SER A 326 18.60 14.84 11.78
C SER A 326 18.27 13.51 11.09
N PRO A 327 19.22 12.89 10.38
CA PRO A 327 19.01 11.55 9.83
C PRO A 327 19.03 10.52 10.97
N MET A 328 17.94 9.76 11.11
CA MET A 328 17.79 8.73 12.13
C MET A 328 18.25 7.36 11.63
N GLU A 329 17.70 6.93 10.51
CA GLU A 329 17.90 5.58 9.98
C GLU A 329 18.00 5.59 8.47
N HIS A 330 18.77 4.62 7.96
CA HIS A 330 18.88 4.34 6.54
C HIS A 330 18.34 2.94 6.30
N THR A 331 17.38 2.82 5.39
CA THR A 331 16.80 1.54 5.02
C THR A 331 16.89 1.33 3.51
N LEU A 332 16.82 0.07 3.11
CA LEU A 332 16.89 -0.36 1.73
C LEU A 332 15.54 -0.93 1.32
N LEU A 333 14.87 -0.27 0.39
CA LEU A 333 13.72 -0.84 -0.28
C LEU A 333 14.21 -1.90 -1.26
N MET A 334 13.67 -3.11 -1.15
CA MET A 334 13.99 -4.22 -2.02
C MET A 334 12.73 -4.77 -2.66
N SER A 335 12.88 -5.43 -3.82
CA SER A 335 11.78 -6.13 -4.45
C SER A 335 12.16 -7.46 -5.08
N ARG A 336 11.15 -8.26 -5.33
CA ARG A 336 11.22 -9.53 -6.06
C ARG A 336 9.96 -9.68 -6.90
N SER A 337 10.13 -10.06 -8.16
CA SER A 337 9.01 -10.56 -8.98
C SER A 337 8.85 -12.07 -8.81
N VAL A 338 7.60 -12.53 -8.81
CA VAL A 338 7.25 -13.95 -8.81
C VAL A 338 6.42 -14.23 -10.04
N TRP A 339 6.91 -15.16 -10.86
CA TRP A 339 6.15 -15.63 -12.00
C TRP A 339 5.24 -16.78 -11.59
N HIS A 340 3.99 -16.46 -11.29
CA HIS A 340 2.94 -17.47 -11.27
C HIS A 340 2.56 -17.76 -12.70
N LYS A 341 2.61 -19.03 -13.12
CA LYS A 341 1.99 -19.44 -14.38
C LYS A 341 0.50 -19.14 -14.21
N VAL A 342 0.05 -18.05 -14.83
CA VAL A 342 -1.36 -17.67 -14.90
C VAL A 342 -2.07 -18.90 -15.44
N ARG A 343 -2.77 -19.63 -14.56
CA ARG A 343 -3.85 -20.49 -15.02
C ARG A 343 -4.85 -19.47 -15.51
N GLU A 344 -4.94 -19.32 -16.83
CA GLU A 344 -6.10 -18.69 -17.43
C GLU A 344 -7.30 -19.40 -16.82
N SER A 345 -7.92 -18.78 -15.81
CA SER A 345 -9.23 -19.18 -15.38
C SER A 345 -10.07 -18.96 -16.62
N GLN A 346 -10.41 -20.06 -17.29
CA GLN A 346 -11.49 -20.10 -18.26
C GLN A 346 -12.58 -19.16 -17.72
N PRO A 347 -12.91 -18.09 -18.45
CA PRO A 347 -13.90 -17.14 -17.95
C PRO A 347 -15.12 -17.92 -17.52
N PHE A 348 -15.71 -17.54 -16.39
CA PHE A 348 -16.97 -18.08 -15.87
C PHE A 348 -18.17 -17.79 -16.81
N GLU A 349 -17.96 -17.71 -18.13
CA GLU A 349 -18.98 -17.68 -19.18
C GLU A 349 -19.61 -19.05 -19.44
N ALA A 350 -19.18 -20.11 -18.73
CA ALA A 350 -19.78 -21.44 -18.80
C ALA A 350 -20.60 -21.83 -17.57
N LEU A 351 -21.06 -20.89 -16.74
CA LEU A 351 -22.28 -21.14 -15.96
C LEU A 351 -23.46 -21.09 -16.93
N GLN A 352 -23.67 -22.22 -17.61
CA GLN A 352 -24.89 -22.55 -18.35
C GLN A 352 -26.09 -22.63 -17.38
N LEU A 353 -26.48 -21.50 -16.78
CA LEU A 353 -27.78 -21.34 -16.13
C LEU A 353 -28.91 -21.18 -17.17
N SER A 354 -28.59 -21.30 -18.47
CA SER A 354 -29.55 -21.38 -19.58
C SER A 354 -30.36 -22.68 -19.58
N GLY A 355 -29.93 -23.72 -18.85
CA GLY A 355 -30.59 -25.04 -18.83
C GLY A 355 -31.75 -25.19 -17.83
N VAL A 356 -31.84 -24.32 -16.80
CA VAL A 356 -32.83 -24.49 -15.71
C VAL A 356 -34.01 -23.51 -15.80
N LEU A 357 -33.92 -22.48 -16.66
CA LEU A 357 -35.00 -21.50 -16.86
C LEU A 357 -35.84 -21.72 -18.14
N GLN A 358 -35.67 -22.85 -18.84
CA GLN A 358 -36.52 -23.18 -20.01
C GLN A 358 -37.97 -23.56 -19.64
N GLY A 359 -38.29 -23.70 -18.34
CA GLY A 359 -39.63 -24.06 -17.85
C GLY A 359 -40.64 -22.92 -17.73
N LEU A 360 -40.27 -21.67 -18.05
CA LEU A 360 -41.15 -20.49 -17.92
C LEU A 360 -41.38 -19.78 -19.27
N GLN A 361 -41.50 -20.53 -20.37
CA GLN A 361 -42.05 -19.98 -21.61
C GLN A 361 -43.58 -20.12 -21.61
N PRO A 362 -44.35 -19.01 -21.72
CA PRO A 362 -45.80 -19.11 -21.88
C PRO A 362 -46.15 -19.70 -23.26
N MET A 363 -46.84 -20.84 -23.26
CA MET A 363 -47.51 -21.43 -24.41
C MET A 363 -48.53 -20.46 -25.02
N ARG A 364 -48.17 -19.74 -26.10
CA ARG A 364 -49.13 -19.32 -27.14
C ARG A 364 -48.45 -19.26 -28.50
N SER A 365 -48.91 -20.11 -29.41
CA SER A 365 -48.58 -20.08 -30.83
C SER A 365 -49.19 -18.82 -31.47
N PRO A 366 -48.41 -18.01 -32.23
CA PRO A 366 -48.99 -16.90 -32.98
C PRO A 366 -49.75 -17.43 -34.19
N ILE A 367 -51.03 -17.06 -34.26
CA ILE A 367 -51.95 -17.33 -35.37
C ILE A 367 -51.50 -16.48 -36.58
N PRO A 368 -51.42 -17.05 -37.80
CA PRO A 368 -51.08 -16.29 -38.99
C PRO A 368 -52.32 -15.53 -39.49
N SER A 369 -52.25 -14.20 -39.54
CA SER A 369 -53.22 -13.40 -40.32
C SER A 369 -52.50 -12.41 -41.22
N ARG A 370 -52.71 -12.58 -42.53
CA ARG A 370 -52.45 -11.56 -43.56
C ARG A 370 -53.47 -10.45 -43.44
N ILE A 371 -53.08 -9.20 -43.69
CA ILE A 371 -53.85 -8.18 -44.45
C ILE A 371 -52.84 -7.12 -44.93
N ASN A 372 -52.74 -6.97 -46.25
CA ASN A 372 -52.14 -5.82 -46.94
C ASN A 372 -53.10 -4.63 -46.86
N TRP A 373 -52.61 -3.39 -46.79
CA TRP A 373 -53.35 -2.22 -47.30
C TRP A 373 -52.38 -1.14 -47.83
N PHE A 374 -52.75 -0.58 -48.98
CA PHE A 374 -51.95 0.28 -49.86
C PHE A 374 -51.82 1.75 -49.40
N LYS A 375 -50.74 2.40 -49.89
CA LYS A 375 -50.64 3.77 -50.45
C LYS A 375 -51.14 4.99 -49.64
N ASN A 376 -50.23 5.92 -49.34
CA ASN A 376 -50.07 7.16 -50.15
C ASN A 376 -48.94 8.05 -49.62
N HIS A 377 -48.11 8.54 -50.55
CA HIS A 377 -47.20 9.68 -50.41
C HIS A 377 -48.00 11.00 -50.48
N PRO A 378 -47.50 12.14 -49.97
CA PRO A 378 -46.62 12.97 -50.79
C PRO A 378 -45.40 13.58 -50.09
N SER A 379 -44.46 13.91 -50.97
CA SER A 379 -43.19 14.64 -50.91
C SER A 379 -43.16 15.97 -50.15
N LEU A 380 -41.96 16.34 -49.65
CA LEU A 380 -41.24 17.61 -49.92
C LEU A 380 -39.84 17.57 -49.26
N LYS A 381 -38.79 17.22 -50.03
CA LYS A 381 -37.69 18.08 -50.55
C LYS A 381 -36.65 18.56 -49.51
N LEU A 382 -35.47 17.94 -49.55
CA LEU A 382 -34.19 18.54 -49.16
C LEU A 382 -33.75 19.60 -50.19
N PRO A 383 -33.00 20.64 -49.80
CA PRO A 383 -32.10 21.35 -50.70
C PRO A 383 -30.73 20.66 -50.75
N LYS A 384 -30.21 20.48 -51.96
CA LYS A 384 -28.83 20.08 -52.27
C LYS A 384 -27.88 21.28 -52.19
N GLU A 385 -26.63 20.98 -51.85
CA GLU A 385 -25.46 21.83 -52.02
C GLU A 385 -25.20 22.21 -53.49
N HIS A 386 -24.54 23.35 -53.77
CA HIS A 386 -23.11 23.43 -54.16
C HIS A 386 -22.70 24.82 -54.71
N HIS A 387 -21.40 25.11 -54.52
CA HIS A 387 -20.56 26.16 -55.14
C HIS A 387 -20.81 27.61 -54.68
N GLN A 388 -19.81 28.48 -54.50
CA GLN A 388 -18.45 28.56 -55.04
C GLN A 388 -17.64 29.51 -54.13
N GLN A 389 -16.37 29.20 -53.87
CA GLN A 389 -15.42 30.16 -53.30
C GLN A 389 -15.02 31.16 -54.39
N ASP A 390 -15.15 32.46 -54.11
CA ASP A 390 -14.36 33.50 -54.77
C ASP A 390 -14.08 34.65 -53.79
N PHE A 391 -12.78 34.90 -53.63
CA PHE A 391 -12.06 36.15 -53.35
C PHE A 391 -12.68 37.27 -52.49
N SER A 392 -11.91 37.62 -51.44
CA SER A 392 -11.85 38.94 -50.76
C SER A 392 -11.57 40.10 -51.76
N PRO A 393 -11.81 41.40 -51.43
CA PRO A 393 -11.05 42.12 -50.39
C PRO A 393 -11.80 43.23 -49.60
N GLU A 394 -11.14 43.65 -48.51
CA GLU A 394 -11.03 45.01 -47.93
C GLU A 394 -12.27 45.90 -47.72
N ASN A 395 -12.54 46.21 -46.45
CA ASN A 395 -12.21 47.53 -45.84
C ASN A 395 -12.26 47.45 -44.31
#